data_AF-A0A8D0QS09-F1
#
_entry.id   AF-A0A8D0QS09-F1
#
_cell.length_a   1.000
_cell.length_b   1.000
_cell.length_c   1.000
_cell.angle_alpha   90.00
_cell.angle_beta   90.00
_cell.angle_gamma   90.00
#
_symmetry.space_group_name_H-M   'P 1'
#
loop_
_entity.id
_entity.type
_entity.pdbx_description
1 polymer ?
#
loop_
_entity_poly.entity_id
_entity_poly.type
_entity_poly.pdbx_seq_one_letter_code
_entity_poly.pdbx_strand_id
1 'polypeptide(L)'
;MSMVPPSRSQTSWPRGVYQYGNKYIQQTKPLSLVLTINLYPLINYTFGTKEPLYEKDSFVAARFQCMSEEFDKFGMRRTVEVVLIVHEHHLPQLLRRFNFIYN
;
A
#
# COMPACT_ATOMS: atom_id res chain seq x y z
N MET A 1 6.58 -32.18 71.88
CA MET A 1 7.85 -31.40 71.82
C MET A 1 8.08 -31.04 70.36
N SER A 2 7.55 -29.89 69.93
CA SER A 2 8.21 -28.56 69.78
C SER A 2 8.69 -28.34 68.34
N MET A 3 8.01 -27.42 67.65
CA MET A 3 8.25 -26.95 66.29
C MET A 3 9.50 -26.05 66.22
N VAL A 4 10.27 -26.15 65.13
CA VAL A 4 11.20 -25.11 64.65
C VAL A 4 11.08 -25.03 63.11
N PRO A 5 10.95 -23.84 62.48
CA PRO A 5 10.70 -23.66 61.05
C PRO A 5 12.01 -23.60 60.20
N PRO A 6 11.95 -23.49 58.85
CA PRO A 6 12.92 -24.10 57.94
C PRO A 6 14.11 -23.20 57.60
N SER A 7 15.30 -23.79 57.43
CA SER A 7 16.44 -23.09 56.84
C SER A 7 16.39 -23.17 55.31
N ARG A 8 15.93 -22.07 54.69
CA ARG A 8 15.98 -21.84 53.24
C ARG A 8 17.42 -21.56 52.83
N SER A 9 18.16 -22.58 52.41
CA SER A 9 19.41 -22.37 51.67
C SER A 9 19.08 -22.05 50.21
N GLN A 10 19.10 -20.75 49.90
CA GLN A 10 19.33 -20.26 48.53
C GLN A 10 20.65 -20.86 48.01
N THR A 11 20.58 -21.57 46.89
CA THR A 11 21.70 -21.68 45.94
C THR A 11 21.06 -22.14 44.62
N SER A 12 20.51 -21.19 43.88
CA SER A 12 21.15 -20.57 42.72
C SER A 12 21.24 -21.54 41.54
N TRP A 13 20.18 -21.50 40.73
CA TRP A 13 20.19 -21.87 39.32
C TRP A 13 21.51 -21.44 38.66
N PRO A 14 22.09 -22.25 37.76
CA PRO A 14 23.35 -21.90 37.13
C PRO A 14 23.22 -20.55 36.42
N ARG A 15 24.04 -19.61 36.87
CA ARG A 15 24.24 -18.30 36.24
C ARG A 15 24.68 -18.51 34.79
N GLY A 16 23.92 -17.90 33.88
CA GLY A 16 24.41 -17.35 32.62
C GLY A 16 25.32 -18.26 31.79
N VAL A 17 24.78 -19.34 31.24
CA VAL A 17 25.31 -19.83 29.98
C VAL A 17 24.84 -18.81 28.94
N TYR A 18 25.76 -18.01 28.38
CA TYR A 18 25.49 -17.29 27.15
C TYR A 18 25.21 -18.34 26.07
N GLN A 19 23.96 -18.75 25.95
CA GLN A 19 23.51 -19.46 24.77
C GLN A 19 23.58 -18.44 23.63
N TYR A 20 24.67 -18.50 22.88
CA TYR A 20 24.68 -18.06 21.48
C TYR A 20 23.73 -18.98 20.71
N GLY A 21 22.43 -18.89 21.02
CA GLY A 21 21.39 -19.46 20.23
C GLY A 21 21.34 -18.67 18.94
N ASN A 22 21.59 -19.34 17.81
CA ASN A 22 21.45 -18.76 16.49
C ASN A 22 20.04 -18.19 16.38
N LYS A 23 19.93 -16.85 16.50
CA LYS A 23 18.69 -16.14 16.25
C LYS A 23 18.47 -16.21 14.75
N TYR A 24 17.55 -17.05 14.30
CA TYR A 24 17.15 -17.10 12.90
C TYR A 24 16.75 -15.68 12.49
N ILE A 25 17.38 -15.18 11.43
CA ILE A 25 17.03 -13.88 10.85
C ILE A 25 15.56 -13.98 10.45
N GLN A 26 14.71 -13.12 11.03
CA GLN A 26 13.30 -13.12 10.69
C GLN A 26 13.16 -12.74 9.22
N GLN A 27 12.50 -13.62 8.46
CA GLN A 27 12.20 -13.37 7.07
C GLN A 27 11.31 -12.13 6.94
N THR A 28 11.62 -11.29 5.96
CA THR A 28 10.79 -10.12 5.65
C THR A 28 9.36 -10.56 5.35
N LYS A 29 8.39 -9.82 5.89
CA LYS A 29 6.96 -10.12 5.69
C LYS A 29 6.65 -10.15 4.18
N PRO A 30 5.88 -11.13 3.69
CA PRO A 30 5.51 -11.18 2.28
C PRO A 30 4.71 -9.94 1.89
N LEU A 31 4.90 -9.47 0.65
CA LEU A 31 4.23 -8.28 0.10
C LEU A 31 2.69 -8.40 0.06
N SER A 32 2.17 -9.62 0.09
CA SER A 32 0.74 -9.90 0.23
C SER A 32 0.17 -9.48 1.58
N LEU A 33 1.00 -9.38 2.63
CA LEU A 33 0.60 -8.95 3.96
C LEU A 33 0.85 -7.47 4.20
N VAL A 34 1.98 -6.94 3.70
CA VAL A 34 2.33 -5.53 3.84
C VAL A 34 3.02 -5.06 2.56
N LEU A 35 2.40 -4.07 1.90
CA LEU A 35 2.97 -3.40 0.75
C LEU A 35 3.42 -1.99 1.16
N THR A 36 4.73 -1.76 1.12
CA THR A 36 5.31 -0.43 1.40
C THR A 36 5.41 0.35 0.10
N ILE A 37 4.75 1.50 0.03
CA ILE A 37 4.77 2.42 -1.12
C ILE A 37 5.51 3.69 -0.72
N ASN A 38 6.48 4.09 -1.53
CA ASN A 38 7.18 5.35 -1.34
C ASN A 38 6.35 6.49 -1.95
N LEU A 39 6.10 7.52 -1.15
CA LEU A 39 5.44 8.74 -1.60
C LEU A 39 6.47 9.86 -1.72
N TYR A 40 6.28 10.72 -2.72
CA TYR A 40 7.09 11.91 -2.92
C TYR A 40 6.27 13.18 -2.74
N PRO A 41 6.91 14.30 -2.36
CA PRO A 41 6.23 15.58 -2.18
C PRO A 41 5.50 16.03 -3.45
N LEU A 42 4.34 16.65 -3.30
CA LEU A 42 3.59 17.25 -4.42
C LEU A 42 4.45 18.22 -5.25
N ILE A 43 5.36 18.95 -4.61
CA ILE A 43 6.27 19.92 -5.25
C ILE A 43 7.24 19.29 -6.26
N ASN A 44 7.45 17.98 -6.24
CA ASN A 44 8.31 17.28 -7.21
C ASN A 44 7.61 17.04 -8.55
N TYR A 45 6.31 17.34 -8.65
CA TYR A 45 5.50 17.15 -9.83
C TYR A 45 5.07 18.51 -10.41
N THR A 46 5.31 18.70 -11.71
CA THR A 46 4.90 19.92 -12.41
C THR A 46 3.57 19.71 -13.13
N PHE A 47 2.61 20.60 -12.90
CA PHE A 47 1.32 20.59 -13.57
C PHE A 47 1.38 21.46 -14.83
N GLY A 48 1.58 20.83 -15.98
CA GLY A 48 1.47 21.47 -17.28
C GLY A 48 0.03 21.49 -17.79
N THR A 49 -0.24 22.37 -18.76
CA THR A 49 -1.46 22.34 -19.56
C THR A 49 -1.19 21.64 -20.89
N LYS A 50 -2.07 20.71 -21.26
CA LYS A 50 -2.12 20.06 -22.57
C LYS A 50 -3.39 20.51 -23.29
N GLU A 51 -3.42 20.37 -24.61
CA GLU A 51 -4.66 20.53 -25.39
C GLU A 51 -5.84 19.76 -24.79
N PRO A 52 -7.04 20.36 -24.75
CA PRO A 52 -8.20 19.72 -24.17
C PRO A 52 -8.52 18.41 -24.90
N LEU A 53 -8.53 17.31 -24.15
CA LEU A 53 -9.01 16.04 -24.66
C LEU A 53 -10.53 15.99 -24.49
N TYR A 54 -11.25 16.05 -25.61
CA TYR A 54 -12.70 15.88 -25.60
C TYR A 54 -13.06 14.41 -25.37
N GLU A 55 -14.01 14.18 -24.47
CA GLU A 55 -14.57 12.86 -24.26
C GLU A 55 -15.36 12.44 -25.52
N LYS A 56 -15.22 11.18 -25.92
CA LYS A 56 -15.82 10.65 -27.15
C LYS A 56 -17.35 10.68 -27.15
N ASP A 57 -17.97 10.68 -25.96
CA ASP A 57 -19.41 10.70 -25.80
C ASP A 57 -19.84 12.02 -25.16
N SER A 58 -20.30 12.97 -25.98
CA SER A 58 -20.74 14.29 -25.52
C SER A 58 -22.10 14.27 -24.80
N PHE A 59 -22.76 13.11 -24.69
CA PHE A 59 -24.09 12.98 -24.07
C PHE A 59 -24.27 11.66 -23.32
N VAL A 60 -24.88 11.74 -22.13
CA VAL A 60 -25.13 10.58 -21.24
C VAL A 60 -25.96 9.49 -21.92
N ALA A 61 -26.97 9.86 -22.71
CA ALA A 61 -27.82 8.91 -23.43
C ALA A 61 -27.07 8.11 -24.52
N ALA A 62 -26.11 8.76 -25.19
CA ALA A 62 -25.29 8.10 -26.21
C ALA A 62 -24.35 7.06 -25.61
N ARG A 63 -23.99 7.18 -24.31
CA ARG A 63 -23.08 6.23 -23.66
C ARG A 63 -23.67 4.84 -23.55
N PHE A 64 -24.95 4.73 -23.21
CA PHE A 64 -25.61 3.43 -23.11
C PHE A 64 -25.76 2.76 -24.48
N GLN A 65 -26.13 3.53 -25.50
CA GLN A 65 -26.22 3.04 -26.87
C GLN A 65 -24.85 2.55 -27.39
N CYS A 66 -23.81 3.36 -27.20
CA CYS A 66 -22.43 3.01 -27.55
C CYS A 66 -21.97 1.76 -26.79
N MET A 67 -22.31 1.63 -25.50
CA MET A 67 -21.95 0.46 -24.70
C MET A 67 -22.62 -0.82 -25.21
N SER A 68 -23.89 -0.77 -25.61
CA SER A 68 -24.60 -1.91 -26.22
C SER A 68 -23.98 -2.29 -27.56
N GLU A 69 -23.71 -1.32 -28.43
CA GLU A 69 -23.11 -1.57 -29.74
C GLU A 69 -21.67 -2.09 -29.65
N GLU A 70 -20.88 -1.59 -28.69
CA GLU A 70 -19.55 -2.12 -28.39
C GLU A 70 -19.62 -3.55 -27.85
N PHE A 71 -20.64 -3.87 -27.04
CA PHE A 71 -20.83 -5.21 -26.53
C PHE A 71 -21.15 -6.21 -27.63
N ASP A 72 -22.04 -5.87 -28.55
CA ASP A 72 -22.39 -6.77 -29.66
C ASP A 72 -21.20 -7.03 -30.61
N LYS A 73 -20.29 -6.06 -30.76
CA LYS A 73 -19.12 -6.16 -31.65
C LYS A 73 -17.88 -6.76 -30.98
N PHE A 74 -17.60 -6.38 -29.73
CA PHE A 74 -16.33 -6.66 -29.05
C PHE A 74 -16.51 -7.42 -27.72
N GLY A 75 -17.75 -7.62 -27.26
CA GLY A 75 -18.08 -8.27 -26.00
C GLY A 75 -17.87 -7.35 -24.79
N MET A 76 -17.54 -7.95 -23.64
CA MET A 76 -17.46 -7.22 -22.37
C MET A 76 -16.39 -6.11 -22.39
N ARG A 77 -16.83 -4.87 -22.14
CA ARG A 77 -15.96 -3.70 -22.01
C ARG A 77 -14.97 -3.87 -20.85
N ARG A 78 -13.70 -3.55 -21.08
CA ARG A 78 -12.63 -3.53 -20.07
C ARG A 78 -12.06 -2.13 -19.94
N THR A 79 -12.04 -1.59 -18.73
CA THR A 79 -11.47 -0.26 -18.43
C THR A 79 -10.44 -0.39 -17.32
N VAL A 80 -9.35 0.39 -17.42
CA VAL A 80 -8.31 0.45 -16.39
C VAL A 80 -8.18 1.90 -15.95
N GLU A 81 -8.22 2.12 -14.64
CA GLU A 81 -7.98 3.42 -14.02
C GLU A 81 -6.73 3.34 -13.15
N VAL A 82 -5.97 4.43 -13.09
CA VAL A 82 -4.74 4.52 -12.31
C VAL A 82 -4.97 5.45 -11.14
N VAL A 83 -4.58 5.00 -9.94
CA VAL A 83 -4.58 5.84 -8.73
C VAL A 83 -3.17 6.36 -8.51
N LEU A 84 -3.02 7.68 -8.51
CA LEU A 84 -1.76 8.35 -8.19
C LEU A 84 -1.85 8.96 -6.79
N ILE A 85 -0.84 8.69 -5.97
CA ILE A 85 -0.74 9.15 -4.59
C ILE A 85 0.55 9.96 -4.44
N VAL A 86 0.42 11.15 -3.87
CA VAL A 86 1.53 12.04 -3.51
C VAL A 86 1.35 12.47 -2.07
N HIS A 87 2.36 13.13 -1.48
CA HIS A 87 2.18 13.70 -0.14
C HIS A 87 2.44 15.21 -0.11
N GLU A 88 1.72 15.90 0.76
CA GLU A 88 1.95 17.30 1.11
C GLU A 88 1.94 17.38 2.63
N HIS A 89 2.95 17.99 3.25
CA HIS A 89 3.06 18.05 4.72
C HIS A 89 2.88 16.69 5.43
N HIS A 90 3.42 15.61 4.83
CA HIS A 90 3.28 14.21 5.30
C HIS A 90 1.86 13.63 5.26
N LEU A 91 0.91 14.30 4.61
CA LEU A 91 -0.43 13.81 4.37
C LEU A 91 -0.54 13.24 2.96
N PRO A 92 -0.95 11.97 2.80
CA PRO A 92 -1.18 11.40 1.48
C PRO A 92 -2.43 12.01 0.84
N GLN A 93 -2.31 12.44 -0.41
CA GLN A 93 -3.39 13.01 -1.22
C GLN A 93 -3.53 12.25 -2.54
N LEU A 94 -4.78 12.06 -2.97
CA LEU A 94 -5.11 11.38 -4.22
C LEU A 94 -5.24 12.38 -5.38
N LEU A 95 -4.53 12.13 -6.48
CA LEU A 95 -4.68 12.89 -7.72
C LEU A 95 -5.81 12.29 -8.57
N ARG A 96 -6.84 13.09 -8.85
CA ARG A 96 -8.08 12.60 -9.49
C ARG A 96 -8.09 12.67 -11.01
N ARG A 97 -7.51 13.71 -11.61
CA ARG A 97 -7.55 13.92 -13.06
C ARG A 97 -6.16 14.34 -13.53
N PHE A 98 -5.45 13.40 -14.13
CA PHE A 98 -4.11 13.63 -14.65
C PHE A 98 -3.96 12.96 -16.02
N ASN A 99 -3.22 13.60 -16.90
CA ASN A 99 -2.71 13.00 -18.12
C ASN A 99 -1.19 13.16 -18.08
N PHE A 100 -0.45 12.09 -18.33
CA PHE A 100 1.00 12.17 -18.44
C PHE A 100 1.36 12.97 -19.69
N ILE A 101 2.02 14.10 -19.47
CA ILE A 101 2.66 14.89 -20.52
C ILE A 101 4.12 14.46 -20.52
N TYR A 102 4.55 13.77 -21.58
CA TYR A 102 5.96 13.47 -21.80
C TYR A 102 6.58 14.70 -22.49
N ASN A 103 7.68 15.22 -21.93
CA ASN A 103 8.55 16.19 -22.61
C ASN A 103 9.47 15.47 -23.60
#